data_AF-A0A9P8DUK3-F1
#
_entry.id   AF-A0A9P8DUK3-F1
#
_cell.length_a   1.000
_cell.length_b   1.000
_cell.length_c   1.000
_cell.angle_alpha   90.00
_cell.angle_beta   90.00
_cell.angle_gamma   90.00
#
_symmetry.space_group_name_H-M   'P 1'
#
loop_
_entity.id
_entity.type
_entity.pdbx_description
1 polymer ?
#
loop_
_entity_poly.entity_id
_entity_poly.type
_entity_poly.pdbx_seq_one_letter_code
_entity_poly.pdbx_strand_id
1 'polypeptide(L)'
;MNLDVVWLAQHPDNEEYVRDLNEAPGLLALEMERVEDTPEGEPDYRGLPFIVPGGRFNELYGWDSYMTALGLLIHDREDLAKNMVKHFCFEIKHYGKILNANRSYYLCRTQPPFLTDMALRVYDRIKEQPDAREFLKISILAAIKEYHSVWTAAPRYDNKTGLSCYRPGGIGVPPETEATHFVHVLEPYCKKHNMQFKEFVHAYNYGHIYEPELDEYFLHDRAVRESGHDTSYRLEGSAAHLATVDLNSLLYKYETDIARTIRNYFGDSLAVPAEFCVGDQKPGHVETSATWDRRARRRKQTMDKLMWDEEKGMFFDYNVVKNEHTGYESATTFWAMWAGACTPRQAGLLVEKALPLFEELGGLAAGTERSRGEVGLSRPNRQWDYPFGWAPQQILAWT
;
A
#
# COMPACT_ATOMS: atom_id res chain seq x y z
N MET A 1 33.88 7.89 7.05
CA MET A 1 32.53 7.36 6.78
C MET A 1 32.73 6.25 5.77
N ASN A 2 32.48 4.99 6.11
CA ASN A 2 32.59 3.87 5.17
C ASN A 2 31.23 3.69 4.51
N LEU A 3 30.86 4.63 3.64
CA LEU A 3 29.59 4.63 2.92
C LEU A 3 29.83 4.11 1.50
N ASP A 4 29.18 3.00 1.17
CA ASP A 4 29.18 2.47 -0.20
C ASP A 4 27.96 3.04 -0.95
N VAL A 5 28.21 3.55 -2.17
CA VAL A 5 27.17 4.08 -3.05
C VAL A 5 27.10 3.21 -4.30
N VAL A 6 25.95 2.59 -4.54
CA VAL A 6 25.75 1.61 -5.60
C VAL A 6 24.60 2.05 -6.50
N TRP A 7 24.83 2.02 -7.81
CA TRP A 7 23.77 2.22 -8.79
C TRP A 7 22.86 1.00 -8.83
N LEU A 8 21.55 1.23 -8.77
CA LEU A 8 20.57 0.16 -8.94
C LEU A 8 20.47 -0.27 -10.40
N ALA A 9 20.03 -1.51 -10.61
CA ALA A 9 19.62 -1.99 -11.93
C ALA A 9 18.45 -1.16 -12.51
N GLN A 10 18.30 -1.17 -13.84
CA GLN A 10 17.22 -0.44 -14.53
C GLN A 10 15.81 -0.86 -14.07
N HIS A 11 15.64 -2.12 -13.69
CA HIS A 11 14.42 -2.68 -13.10
C HIS A 11 14.71 -3.09 -11.65
N PRO A 12 14.75 -2.13 -10.72
CA PRO A 12 15.22 -2.38 -9.36
C PRO A 12 14.27 -3.26 -8.55
N ASP A 13 13.05 -3.51 -9.03
CA ASP A 13 12.07 -4.39 -8.39
C ASP A 13 12.06 -5.83 -8.93
N ASN A 14 13.04 -6.19 -9.76
CA ASN A 14 13.26 -7.58 -10.15
C ASN A 14 13.53 -8.46 -8.91
N GLU A 15 12.79 -9.55 -8.77
CA GLU A 15 12.73 -10.32 -7.53
C GLU A 15 14.06 -11.00 -7.17
N GLU A 16 14.78 -11.52 -8.18
CA GLU A 16 16.10 -12.14 -7.99
C GLU A 16 17.14 -11.09 -7.61
N TYR A 17 17.11 -9.93 -8.27
CA TYR A 17 17.97 -8.81 -7.94
C TYR A 17 17.75 -8.33 -6.51
N VAL A 18 16.49 -8.16 -6.09
CA VAL A 18 16.15 -7.75 -4.71
C VAL A 18 16.57 -8.81 -3.70
N ARG A 19 16.40 -10.10 -4.01
CA ARG A 19 16.92 -11.19 -3.17
C ARG A 19 18.44 -11.07 -3.00
N ASP A 20 19.18 -10.84 -4.08
CA ASP A 20 20.65 -10.77 -4.03
C ASP A 20 21.15 -9.56 -3.23
N LEU A 21 20.36 -8.48 -3.16
CA LEU A 21 20.63 -7.33 -2.29
C LEU A 21 20.47 -7.64 -0.78
N ASN A 22 19.96 -8.81 -0.40
CA ASN A 22 19.81 -9.18 1.01
C ASN A 22 21.17 -9.38 1.71
N GLU A 23 22.22 -9.74 0.96
CA GLU A 23 23.59 -9.88 1.50
C GLU A 23 24.24 -8.52 1.81
N ALA A 24 23.76 -7.44 1.16
CA ALA A 24 24.26 -6.09 1.32
C ALA A 24 23.10 -5.06 1.27
N PRO A 25 22.24 -5.01 2.31
CA PRO A 25 21.06 -4.16 2.29
C PRO A 25 21.42 -2.67 2.38
N GLY A 26 20.61 -1.82 1.73
CA GLY A 26 20.87 -0.38 1.64
C GLY A 26 19.62 0.49 1.78
N LEU A 27 19.84 1.76 2.12
CA LEU A 27 18.83 2.81 2.02
C LEU A 27 18.69 3.23 0.55
N LEU A 28 17.47 3.51 0.13
CA LEU A 28 17.18 3.99 -1.22
C LEU A 28 17.10 5.51 -1.24
N ALA A 29 17.64 6.09 -2.31
CA ALA A 29 17.56 7.52 -2.55
C ALA A 29 16.11 8.00 -2.61
N LEU A 30 15.89 9.25 -2.26
CA LEU A 30 14.60 9.93 -2.36
C LEU A 30 14.81 11.28 -3.05
N GLU A 31 13.71 11.99 -3.33
CA GLU A 31 13.75 13.32 -3.94
C GLU A 31 14.71 14.29 -3.20
N MET A 32 15.48 15.01 -3.99
CA MET A 32 16.41 16.05 -3.53
C MET A 32 16.13 17.36 -4.28
N GLU A 33 16.46 18.49 -3.67
CA GLU A 33 16.47 19.79 -4.34
C GLU A 33 17.90 20.23 -4.64
N ARG A 34 18.11 20.82 -5.83
CA ARG A 34 19.36 21.49 -6.14
C ARG A 34 19.47 22.75 -5.29
N VAL A 35 20.63 22.95 -4.68
CA VAL A 35 20.95 24.16 -3.91
C VAL A 35 21.89 25.05 -4.74
N GLU A 36 22.98 25.54 -4.16
CA GLU A 36 24.02 26.27 -4.90
C GLU A 36 25.05 25.30 -5.47
N ASP A 37 25.79 25.69 -6.51
CA ASP A 37 26.89 24.87 -7.00
C ASP A 37 28.02 24.82 -5.96
N THR A 38 28.77 23.71 -5.91
CA THR A 38 29.94 23.58 -5.03
C THR A 38 30.98 24.64 -5.37
N PRO A 39 31.99 24.90 -4.51
CA PRO A 39 33.08 25.82 -4.83
C PRO A 39 33.81 25.50 -6.14
N GLU A 40 33.75 24.25 -6.60
CA GLU A 40 34.31 23.76 -7.86
C GLU A 40 33.38 23.96 -9.07
N GLY A 41 32.16 24.46 -8.87
CA GLY A 41 31.17 24.72 -9.92
C GLY A 41 30.27 23.53 -10.28
N GLU A 42 30.26 22.48 -9.46
CA GLU A 42 29.42 21.29 -9.67
C GLU A 42 28.04 21.46 -9.00
N PRO A 43 26.94 20.93 -9.55
CA PRO A 43 25.63 21.01 -8.90
C PRO A 43 25.61 20.30 -7.54
N ASP A 44 25.24 21.01 -6.47
CA ASP A 44 25.01 20.42 -5.14
C ASP A 44 23.52 20.21 -4.86
N TYR A 45 23.22 19.22 -4.02
CA TYR A 45 21.86 18.77 -3.73
C TYR A 45 21.64 18.55 -2.23
N ARG A 46 20.43 18.88 -1.78
CA ARG A 46 19.97 18.61 -0.42
C ARG A 46 18.73 17.71 -0.44
N GLY A 47 18.73 16.67 0.38
CA GLY A 47 17.55 15.82 0.56
C GLY A 47 16.39 16.60 1.15
N LEU A 48 15.17 16.36 0.64
CA LEU A 48 13.99 16.96 1.23
C LEU A 48 13.68 16.27 2.58
N PRO A 49 13.28 17.02 3.62
CA PRO A 49 12.94 16.43 4.91
C PRO A 49 11.59 15.69 4.84
N PHE A 50 11.51 14.57 5.56
CA PHE A 50 10.30 13.77 5.75
C PHE A 50 10.16 13.30 7.20
N ILE A 51 9.01 12.73 7.54
CA ILE A 51 8.71 12.20 8.87
C ILE A 51 8.76 10.66 8.84
N VAL A 52 9.33 10.09 9.90
CA VAL A 52 9.36 8.64 10.13
C VAL A 52 8.31 8.25 11.18
N PRO A 53 7.78 7.01 11.19
CA PRO A 53 6.82 6.55 12.20
C PRO A 53 7.35 6.63 13.64
N GLY A 54 8.67 6.50 13.82
CA GLY A 54 9.37 6.64 15.09
C GLY A 54 9.95 5.34 15.66
N GLY A 55 10.75 5.47 16.72
CA GLY A 55 11.39 4.33 17.39
C GLY A 55 12.45 3.66 16.52
N ARG A 56 12.24 2.39 16.17
CA ARG A 56 13.19 1.59 15.37
C ARG A 56 13.18 1.93 13.88
N PHE A 57 12.19 2.69 13.42
CA PHE A 57 11.96 3.00 12.01
C PHE A 57 12.62 4.34 11.65
N ASN A 58 13.56 4.31 10.72
CA ASN A 58 14.30 5.49 10.24
C ASN A 58 14.01 5.81 8.76
N GLU A 59 13.03 5.14 8.18
CA GLU A 59 12.67 5.18 6.77
C GLU A 59 11.35 5.94 6.55
N LEU A 60 11.16 6.45 5.33
CA LEU A 60 9.85 6.94 4.88
C LEU A 60 8.94 5.73 4.66
N TYR A 61 7.79 5.68 5.34
CA TYR A 61 6.78 4.61 5.16
C TYR A 61 5.60 5.11 4.32
N GLY A 62 5.01 4.22 3.51
CA GLY A 62 3.91 4.56 2.60
C GLY A 62 2.67 5.15 3.29
N TRP A 63 1.87 4.32 3.96
CA TRP A 63 0.57 4.76 4.47
C TRP A 63 0.64 5.61 5.75
N ASP A 64 1.66 5.43 6.59
CA ASP A 64 1.90 6.25 7.80
C ASP A 64 2.10 7.73 7.45
N SER A 65 2.75 7.99 6.31
CA SER A 65 3.00 9.36 5.84
C SER A 65 1.72 10.12 5.51
N TYR A 66 0.67 9.43 5.06
CA TYR A 66 -0.63 10.08 4.85
C TYR A 66 -1.24 10.53 6.18
N MET A 67 -1.30 9.64 7.16
CA MET A 67 -1.85 9.94 8.49
C MET A 67 -1.07 11.07 9.16
N THR A 68 0.27 11.04 9.02
CA THR A 68 1.16 12.08 9.51
C THR A 68 0.93 13.40 8.77
N ALA A 69 0.78 13.37 7.45
CA ALA A 69 0.50 14.56 6.66
C ALA A 69 -0.77 15.27 7.10
N LEU A 70 -1.83 14.54 7.45
CA LEU A 70 -3.06 15.15 8.00
C LEU A 70 -2.76 15.98 9.26
N GLY A 71 -1.97 15.44 10.19
CA GLY A 71 -1.54 16.17 11.38
C GLY A 71 -0.64 17.37 11.07
N LEU A 72 0.31 17.21 10.13
CA LEU A 72 1.19 18.30 9.70
C LEU A 72 0.42 19.48 9.11
N LEU A 73 -0.62 19.21 8.31
CA LEU A 73 -1.45 20.26 7.72
C LEU A 73 -2.27 21.02 8.76
N ILE A 74 -2.67 20.37 9.87
CA ILE A 74 -3.32 21.04 11.01
C ILE A 74 -2.35 21.99 11.72
N HIS A 75 -1.06 21.66 11.72
CA HIS A 75 0.00 22.43 12.37
C HIS A 75 0.76 23.38 11.42
N ASP A 76 0.17 23.74 10.27
CA ASP A 76 0.76 24.65 9.27
C ASP A 76 2.17 24.20 8.80
N ARG A 77 2.36 22.88 8.72
CA ARG A 77 3.58 22.22 8.19
C ARG A 77 3.35 21.61 6.82
N GLU A 78 2.67 22.33 5.94
CA GLU A 78 2.50 21.93 4.53
C GLU A 78 3.83 21.75 3.79
N ASP A 79 4.93 22.37 4.26
CA ASP A 79 6.28 22.16 3.73
C ASP A 79 6.71 20.69 3.82
N LEU A 80 6.53 20.07 4.97
CA LEU A 80 6.86 18.66 5.20
C LEU A 80 5.92 17.71 4.47
N ALA A 81 4.62 18.01 4.49
CA ALA A 81 3.63 17.20 3.78
C ALA A 81 3.87 17.22 2.26
N LYS A 82 4.19 18.40 1.70
CA LYS A 82 4.57 18.56 0.28
C LYS A 82 5.81 17.74 -0.07
N ASN A 83 6.83 17.73 0.80
CA ASN A 83 8.04 16.95 0.56
C ASN A 83 7.78 15.44 0.56
N MET A 84 6.94 14.92 1.46
CA MET A 84 6.55 13.50 1.45
C MET A 84 5.81 13.12 0.16
N VAL A 85 4.93 13.97 -0.36
CA VAL A 85 4.29 13.74 -1.67
C VAL A 85 5.32 13.73 -2.80
N LYS A 86 6.31 14.63 -2.78
CA LYS A 86 7.41 14.64 -3.76
C LYS A 86 8.25 13.35 -3.68
N HIS A 87 8.53 12.85 -2.48
CA HIS A 87 9.20 11.56 -2.31
C HIS A 87 8.40 10.41 -2.91
N PHE A 88 7.09 10.36 -2.70
CA PHE A 88 6.25 9.34 -3.35
C PHE A 88 6.23 9.45 -4.88
N CYS A 89 6.22 10.67 -5.42
CA CYS A 89 6.37 10.86 -6.87
C CYS A 89 7.73 10.35 -7.36
N PHE A 90 8.80 10.56 -6.60
CA PHE A 90 10.14 10.02 -6.89
C PHE A 90 10.15 8.49 -6.84
N GLU A 91 9.58 7.89 -5.79
CA GLU A 91 9.50 6.42 -5.67
C GLU A 91 8.73 5.79 -6.82
N ILE A 92 7.58 6.37 -7.21
CA ILE A 92 6.82 5.87 -8.37
C ILE A 92 7.62 6.04 -9.68
N LYS A 93 8.33 7.15 -9.83
CA LYS A 93 9.14 7.41 -11.02
C LYS A 93 10.28 6.41 -11.16
N HIS A 94 11.01 6.14 -10.08
CA HIS A 94 12.29 5.41 -10.09
C HIS A 94 12.19 3.95 -9.64
N TYR A 95 11.23 3.62 -8.77
CA TYR A 95 11.01 2.28 -8.19
C TYR A 95 9.66 1.68 -8.61
N GLY A 96 8.87 2.42 -9.38
CA GLY A 96 7.63 1.98 -10.03
C GLY A 96 6.39 1.96 -9.11
N LYS A 97 6.56 2.21 -7.81
CA LYS A 97 5.50 2.18 -6.79
C LYS A 97 5.92 2.98 -5.55
N ILE A 98 4.97 3.42 -4.74
CA ILE A 98 5.27 3.82 -3.36
C ILE A 98 5.77 2.58 -2.62
N LEU A 99 6.91 2.67 -1.96
CA LEU A 99 7.50 1.54 -1.26
C LEU A 99 6.85 1.36 0.12
N ASN A 100 6.93 0.15 0.65
CA ASN A 100 6.59 -0.08 2.06
C ASN A 100 7.45 0.84 2.96
N ALA A 101 8.77 0.79 2.74
CA ALA A 101 9.68 1.85 3.15
C ALA A 101 10.89 1.92 2.20
N ASN A 102 11.67 3.00 2.22
CA ASN A 102 12.76 3.24 1.26
C ASN A 102 14.05 2.44 1.55
N ARG A 103 13.97 1.10 1.61
CA ARG A 103 15.12 0.17 1.70
C ARG A 103 15.08 -0.91 0.62
N SER A 104 16.25 -1.46 0.28
CA SER A 104 16.41 -2.45 -0.80
C SER A 104 15.44 -3.64 -0.70
N TYR A 105 15.28 -4.23 0.49
CA TYR A 105 14.39 -5.38 0.71
C TYR A 105 12.88 -5.05 0.63
N TYR A 106 12.51 -3.78 0.44
CA TYR A 106 11.14 -3.34 0.18
C TYR A 106 10.86 -3.03 -1.30
N LEU A 107 11.84 -3.13 -2.22
CA LEU A 107 11.66 -2.78 -3.65
C LEU A 107 10.51 -3.54 -4.34
N CYS A 108 10.20 -4.76 -3.90
CA CYS A 108 9.09 -5.57 -4.41
C CYS A 108 7.74 -5.35 -3.68
N ARG A 109 7.70 -4.53 -2.63
CA ARG A 109 6.57 -4.40 -1.69
C ARG A 109 6.12 -2.95 -1.53
N THR A 110 4.81 -2.72 -1.61
CA THR A 110 4.19 -1.40 -1.40
C THR A 110 3.42 -1.36 -0.07
N GLN A 111 2.51 -0.40 0.09
CA GLN A 111 1.58 -0.20 1.21
C GLN A 111 0.26 0.42 0.70
N PRO A 112 -0.80 0.47 1.53
CA PRO A 112 -2.11 1.00 1.10
C PRO A 112 -2.02 2.40 0.46
N PRO A 113 -2.60 2.61 -0.74
CA PRO A 113 -2.33 3.81 -1.55
C PRO A 113 -3.21 5.02 -1.15
N PHE A 114 -2.57 6.11 -0.72
CA PHE A 114 -3.24 7.37 -0.32
C PHE A 114 -2.78 8.62 -1.10
N LEU A 115 -1.95 8.48 -2.14
CA LEU A 115 -1.28 9.61 -2.81
C LEU A 115 -2.26 10.67 -3.33
N THR A 116 -3.38 10.26 -3.91
CA THR A 116 -4.35 11.18 -4.52
C THR A 116 -4.98 12.12 -3.49
N ASP A 117 -5.50 11.58 -2.39
CA ASP A 117 -6.07 12.37 -1.31
C ASP A 117 -5.00 13.20 -0.58
N MET A 118 -3.82 12.63 -0.35
CA MET A 118 -2.68 13.34 0.25
C MET A 118 -2.28 14.56 -0.57
N ALA A 119 -2.11 14.40 -1.88
CA ALA A 119 -1.70 15.47 -2.79
C ALA A 119 -2.77 16.56 -2.89
N LEU A 120 -4.05 16.19 -2.93
CA LEU A 120 -5.15 17.16 -2.96
C LEU A 120 -5.22 18.00 -1.68
N ARG A 121 -5.09 17.38 -0.51
CA ARG A 121 -5.08 18.10 0.77
C ARG A 121 -3.90 19.05 0.90
N VAL A 122 -2.71 18.62 0.46
CA VAL A 122 -1.54 19.49 0.39
C VAL A 122 -1.77 20.63 -0.60
N TYR A 123 -2.28 20.33 -1.80
CA TYR A 123 -2.57 21.31 -2.83
C TYR A 123 -3.50 22.42 -2.33
N ASP A 124 -4.57 22.08 -1.62
CA ASP A 124 -5.51 23.06 -1.05
C ASP A 124 -4.83 24.08 -0.13
N ARG A 125 -3.74 23.68 0.54
CA ARG A 125 -2.93 24.51 1.44
C ARG A 125 -1.88 25.33 0.70
N ILE A 126 -1.34 24.81 -0.40
CA ILE A 126 -0.26 25.46 -1.16
C ILE A 126 -0.71 26.14 -2.45
N LYS A 127 -2.00 26.15 -2.79
CA LYS A 127 -2.53 26.56 -4.11
C LYS A 127 -2.08 27.94 -4.63
N GLU A 128 -1.72 28.85 -3.74
CA GLU A 128 -1.21 30.19 -4.07
C GLU A 128 0.30 30.20 -4.37
N GLN A 129 1.02 29.10 -4.09
CA GLN A 129 2.43 28.96 -4.41
C GLN A 129 2.63 28.80 -5.93
N PRO A 130 3.69 29.38 -6.51
CA PRO A 130 3.92 29.36 -7.96
C PRO A 130 3.98 27.96 -8.59
N ASP A 131 4.46 26.97 -7.83
CA ASP A 131 4.65 25.59 -8.29
C ASP A 131 3.47 24.66 -7.96
N ALA A 132 2.43 25.16 -7.27
CA ALA A 132 1.34 24.32 -6.76
C ALA A 132 0.60 23.54 -7.86
N ARG A 133 0.38 24.18 -9.02
CA ARG A 133 -0.29 23.55 -10.15
C ARG A 133 0.55 22.44 -10.78
N GLU A 134 1.87 22.63 -10.85
CA GLU A 134 2.79 21.60 -11.35
C GLU A 134 2.94 20.46 -10.33
N PHE A 135 3.01 20.77 -9.04
CA PHE A 135 2.96 19.79 -7.96
C PHE A 135 1.72 18.88 -8.07
N LEU A 136 0.53 19.46 -8.24
CA LEU A 136 -0.69 18.69 -8.40
C LEU A 136 -0.64 17.82 -9.67
N LYS A 137 -0.17 18.39 -10.78
CA LYS A 137 -0.05 17.66 -12.05
C LYS A 137 0.86 16.45 -11.93
N ILE A 138 2.07 16.61 -11.38
CA ILE A 138 3.04 15.53 -11.18
C ILE A 138 2.47 14.46 -10.24
N SER A 139 1.83 14.88 -9.14
CA SER A 139 1.22 13.96 -8.18
C SER A 139 0.14 13.08 -8.81
N ILE A 140 -0.72 13.66 -9.65
CA ILE A 140 -1.77 12.92 -10.35
C ILE A 140 -1.19 12.01 -11.43
N LEU A 141 -0.18 12.46 -12.18
CA LEU A 141 0.51 11.61 -13.16
C LEU A 141 1.21 10.42 -12.49
N ALA A 142 1.83 10.63 -11.33
CA ALA A 142 2.41 9.56 -10.52
C ALA A 142 1.32 8.59 -10.03
N ALA A 143 0.21 9.09 -9.49
CA ALA A 143 -0.91 8.25 -9.07
C ALA A 143 -1.52 7.44 -10.23
N ILE A 144 -1.64 8.02 -11.42
CA ILE A 144 -2.12 7.33 -12.64
C ILE A 144 -1.16 6.20 -13.03
N LYS A 145 0.15 6.48 -13.03
CA LYS A 145 1.19 5.47 -13.27
C LYS A 145 1.08 4.33 -12.27
N GLU A 146 1.07 4.63 -10.97
CA GLU A 146 0.95 3.65 -9.89
C GLU A 146 -0.33 2.81 -10.00
N TYR A 147 -1.47 3.45 -10.24
CA TYR A 147 -2.75 2.78 -10.45
C TYR A 147 -2.67 1.72 -11.56
N HIS A 148 -2.05 2.06 -12.70
CA HIS A 148 -1.95 1.20 -13.87
C HIS A 148 -0.84 0.16 -13.80
N SER A 149 0.35 0.49 -13.30
CA SER A 149 1.50 -0.42 -13.27
C SER A 149 1.58 -1.29 -12.02
N VAL A 150 0.84 -0.96 -10.95
CA VAL A 150 0.90 -1.67 -9.67
C VAL A 150 -0.45 -2.29 -9.34
N TRP A 151 -1.46 -1.45 -9.11
CA TRP A 151 -2.71 -1.89 -8.48
C TRP A 151 -3.66 -2.57 -9.44
N THR A 152 -3.71 -2.11 -10.69
CA THR A 152 -4.52 -2.72 -11.76
C THR A 152 -3.68 -3.47 -12.79
N ALA A 153 -2.47 -3.89 -12.39
CA ALA A 153 -1.60 -4.80 -13.12
C ALA A 153 -1.58 -6.18 -12.46
N ALA A 154 -1.24 -7.19 -13.24
CA ALA A 154 -0.89 -8.50 -12.69
C ALA A 154 0.38 -8.39 -11.81
N PRO A 155 0.48 -9.16 -10.72
CA PRO A 155 -0.47 -10.18 -10.26
C PRO A 155 -1.56 -9.65 -9.31
N ARG A 156 -1.55 -8.36 -8.94
CA ARG A 156 -2.51 -7.78 -7.99
C ARG A 156 -3.93 -7.73 -8.54
N TYR A 157 -4.09 -7.43 -9.82
CA TYR A 157 -5.38 -7.33 -10.47
C TYR A 157 -5.97 -8.69 -10.82
N ASP A 158 -7.15 -9.00 -10.30
CA ASP A 158 -7.92 -10.17 -10.69
C ASP A 158 -8.84 -9.84 -11.87
N ASN A 159 -8.56 -10.42 -13.03
CA ASN A 159 -9.33 -10.19 -14.26
C ASN A 159 -10.78 -10.68 -14.18
N LYS A 160 -11.09 -11.65 -13.29
CA LYS A 160 -12.44 -12.22 -13.17
C LYS A 160 -13.40 -11.25 -12.49
N THR A 161 -13.00 -10.71 -11.35
CA THR A 161 -13.80 -9.76 -10.56
C THR A 161 -13.60 -8.32 -11.04
N GLY A 162 -12.40 -7.98 -11.54
CA GLY A 162 -11.98 -6.62 -11.79
C GLY A 162 -11.57 -5.86 -10.52
N LEU A 163 -11.31 -6.57 -9.42
CA LEU A 163 -10.80 -6.04 -8.16
C LEU A 163 -9.31 -6.33 -8.03
N SER A 164 -8.68 -5.68 -7.04
CA SER A 164 -7.26 -5.86 -6.75
C SER A 164 -7.05 -6.52 -5.39
N CYS A 165 -5.99 -7.32 -5.29
CA CYS A 165 -5.50 -7.96 -4.06
C CYS A 165 -4.11 -7.42 -3.71
N TYR A 166 -3.76 -7.44 -2.42
CA TYR A 166 -2.36 -7.30 -2.03
C TYR A 166 -1.60 -8.54 -2.45
N ARG A 167 -0.79 -8.44 -3.50
CA ARG A 167 -0.06 -9.58 -4.07
C ARG A 167 1.32 -9.09 -4.53
N PRO A 168 2.23 -8.83 -3.57
CA PRO A 168 3.57 -8.36 -3.88
C PRO A 168 4.37 -9.41 -4.66
N GLY A 169 5.41 -8.91 -5.32
CA GLY A 169 6.47 -9.78 -5.80
C GLY A 169 7.41 -10.20 -4.67
N GLY A 170 8.64 -10.54 -5.07
CA GLY A 170 9.71 -10.97 -4.19
C GLY A 170 9.70 -12.48 -3.98
N ILE A 171 10.90 -13.03 -3.75
CA ILE A 171 11.14 -14.47 -3.60
C ILE A 171 11.88 -14.76 -2.29
N GLY A 172 11.74 -16.00 -1.81
CA GLY A 172 12.45 -16.49 -0.64
C GLY A 172 11.91 -15.94 0.69
N VAL A 173 12.70 -16.15 1.74
CA VAL A 173 12.41 -15.74 3.11
C VAL A 173 12.69 -14.23 3.29
N PRO A 174 11.75 -13.43 3.82
CA PRO A 174 11.96 -12.01 4.08
C PRO A 174 13.14 -11.75 5.04
N PRO A 175 14.16 -10.95 4.63
CA PRO A 175 15.40 -10.77 5.39
C PRO A 175 15.26 -9.85 6.60
N GLU A 176 14.24 -8.99 6.63
CA GLU A 176 14.09 -7.92 7.63
C GLU A 176 13.47 -8.38 8.95
N THR A 177 13.03 -9.65 9.00
CA THR A 177 12.45 -10.25 10.20
C THR A 177 13.51 -10.64 11.22
N GLU A 178 13.11 -10.82 12.47
CA GLU A 178 13.99 -11.38 13.48
C GLU A 178 14.46 -12.78 13.05
N ALA A 179 15.72 -13.12 13.35
CA ALA A 179 16.34 -14.37 12.87
C ALA A 179 15.57 -15.65 13.25
N THR A 180 14.79 -15.60 14.33
CA THR A 180 13.98 -16.73 14.82
C THR A 180 12.53 -16.74 14.31
N HIS A 181 12.10 -15.69 13.61
CA HIS A 181 10.70 -15.45 13.28
C HIS A 181 10.08 -16.61 12.48
N PHE A 182 10.78 -17.10 11.45
CA PHE A 182 10.29 -18.19 10.59
C PHE A 182 10.81 -19.58 10.95
N VAL A 183 11.52 -19.74 12.07
CA VAL A 183 12.12 -21.03 12.44
C VAL A 183 11.06 -22.13 12.53
N HIS A 184 9.95 -21.86 13.20
CA HIS A 184 8.85 -22.81 13.37
C HIS A 184 8.17 -23.21 12.05
N VAL A 185 8.19 -22.34 11.03
CA VAL A 185 7.63 -22.61 9.69
C VAL A 185 8.59 -23.44 8.85
N LEU A 186 9.89 -23.14 8.93
CA LEU A 186 10.92 -23.73 8.08
C LEU A 186 11.48 -25.05 8.63
N GLU A 187 11.44 -25.29 9.94
CA GLU A 187 11.94 -26.51 10.59
C GLU A 187 11.37 -27.82 10.01
N PRO A 188 10.06 -27.95 9.76
CA PRO A 188 9.50 -29.14 9.11
C PRO A 188 10.12 -29.41 7.74
N TYR A 189 10.38 -28.36 6.95
CA TYR A 189 11.00 -28.48 5.63
C TYR A 189 12.50 -28.80 5.73
N CYS A 190 13.22 -28.24 6.72
CA CYS A 190 14.61 -28.60 6.99
C CYS A 190 14.74 -30.10 7.29
N LYS A 191 13.84 -30.65 8.12
CA LYS A 191 13.78 -32.09 8.43
C LYS A 191 13.42 -32.93 7.20
N LYS A 192 12.45 -32.48 6.39
CA LYS A 192 12.04 -33.13 5.14
C LYS A 192 13.21 -33.30 4.15
N HIS A 193 14.05 -32.27 4.02
CA HIS A 193 15.20 -32.26 3.09
C HIS A 193 16.52 -32.73 3.72
N ASN A 194 16.52 -33.09 5.01
CA ASN A 194 17.72 -33.46 5.76
C ASN A 194 18.84 -32.41 5.66
N MET A 195 18.48 -31.13 5.79
CA MET A 195 19.39 -29.98 5.70
C MET A 195 19.44 -29.21 7.01
N GLN A 196 20.58 -28.56 7.27
CA GLN A 196 20.68 -27.58 8.35
C GLN A 196 19.89 -26.31 7.98
N PHE A 197 19.41 -25.57 8.98
CA PHE A 197 18.54 -24.42 8.76
C PHE A 197 19.09 -23.39 7.76
N LYS A 198 20.35 -22.97 7.92
CA LYS A 198 20.99 -21.98 7.03
C LYS A 198 21.15 -22.50 5.60
N GLU A 199 21.49 -23.78 5.47
CA GLU A 199 21.65 -24.45 4.17
C GLU A 199 20.31 -24.54 3.45
N PHE A 200 19.25 -24.92 4.17
CA PHE A 200 17.89 -24.98 3.63
C PHE A 200 17.42 -23.59 3.17
N VAL A 201 17.56 -22.56 4.01
CA VAL A 201 17.16 -21.18 3.65
C VAL A 201 17.90 -20.69 2.41
N HIS A 202 19.21 -20.94 2.31
CA HIS A 202 19.97 -20.61 1.12
C HIS A 202 19.46 -21.38 -0.11
N ALA A 203 19.34 -22.71 -0.01
CA ALA A 203 18.85 -23.54 -1.10
C ALA A 203 17.43 -23.15 -1.57
N TYR A 204 16.56 -22.77 -0.64
CA TYR A 204 15.22 -22.26 -0.92
C TYR A 204 15.24 -20.89 -1.61
N ASN A 205 15.97 -19.92 -1.06
CA ASN A 205 16.06 -18.56 -1.62
C ASN A 205 16.64 -18.54 -3.05
N TYR A 206 17.59 -19.43 -3.35
CA TYR A 206 18.22 -19.53 -4.67
C TYR A 206 17.53 -20.54 -5.62
N GLY A 207 16.37 -21.09 -5.24
CA GLY A 207 15.58 -21.96 -6.11
C GLY A 207 16.19 -23.34 -6.35
N HIS A 208 17.13 -23.79 -5.52
CA HIS A 208 17.66 -25.15 -5.52
C HIS A 208 16.67 -26.15 -4.91
N ILE A 209 15.75 -25.67 -4.07
CA ILE A 209 14.62 -26.41 -3.52
C ILE A 209 13.32 -25.73 -3.93
N TYR A 210 12.35 -26.52 -4.35
CA TYR A 210 11.01 -26.06 -4.70
C TYR A 210 9.97 -26.64 -3.74
N GLU A 211 9.26 -25.77 -3.02
CA GLU A 211 8.23 -26.12 -2.05
C GLU A 211 7.01 -25.21 -2.26
N PRO A 212 6.02 -25.61 -3.09
CA PRO A 212 4.88 -24.77 -3.44
C PRO A 212 4.09 -24.25 -2.22
N GLU A 213 3.96 -25.07 -1.19
CA GLU A 213 3.26 -24.69 0.05
C GLU A 213 4.01 -23.58 0.81
N LEU A 214 5.35 -23.62 0.77
CA LEU A 214 6.20 -22.60 1.38
C LEU A 214 6.21 -21.31 0.55
N ASP A 215 6.19 -21.44 -0.78
CA ASP A 215 6.04 -20.31 -1.71
C ASP A 215 4.70 -19.59 -1.48
N GLU A 216 3.61 -20.35 -1.33
CA GLU A 216 2.29 -19.83 -1.01
C GLU A 216 2.26 -19.17 0.37
N TYR A 217 2.88 -19.78 1.38
CA TYR A 217 3.01 -19.18 2.71
C TYR A 217 3.70 -17.81 2.64
N PHE A 218 4.88 -17.71 2.00
CA PHE A 218 5.62 -16.45 1.94
C PHE A 218 4.97 -15.41 1.02
N LEU A 219 4.22 -15.83 0.00
CA LEU A 219 3.37 -14.94 -0.77
C LEU A 219 2.31 -14.28 0.13
N HIS A 220 1.64 -15.08 0.98
CA HIS A 220 0.67 -14.56 1.93
C HIS A 220 1.33 -13.67 2.99
N ASP A 221 2.47 -14.06 3.58
CA ASP A 221 3.20 -13.21 4.55
C ASP A 221 3.55 -11.84 3.95
N ARG A 222 4.13 -11.80 2.73
CA ARG A 222 4.45 -10.53 2.06
C ARG A 222 3.19 -9.71 1.79
N ALA A 223 2.09 -10.35 1.38
CA ALA A 223 0.80 -9.68 1.17
C ALA A 223 0.21 -9.09 2.45
N VAL A 224 0.34 -9.78 3.59
CA VAL A 224 -0.05 -9.23 4.90
C VAL A 224 0.76 -7.95 5.18
N ARG A 225 2.08 -7.97 4.98
CA ARG A 225 2.95 -6.79 5.16
C ARG A 225 2.60 -5.64 4.20
N GLU A 226 2.25 -5.96 2.96
CA GLU A 226 1.81 -4.97 1.95
C GLU A 226 0.47 -4.32 2.32
N SER A 227 -0.39 -5.02 3.06
CA SER A 227 -1.66 -4.47 3.55
C SER A 227 -1.51 -3.47 4.71
N GLY A 228 -0.34 -3.42 5.35
CA GLY A 228 -0.10 -2.66 6.59
C GLY A 228 -0.67 -3.32 7.85
N HIS A 229 -1.41 -4.42 7.74
CA HIS A 229 -2.06 -5.12 8.84
C HIS A 229 -1.30 -6.39 9.28
N ASP A 230 0.03 -6.35 9.29
CA ASP A 230 0.92 -7.44 9.72
C ASP A 230 1.05 -7.48 11.24
N THR A 231 0.39 -8.35 11.98
CA THR A 231 -0.45 -9.49 11.54
C THR A 231 -1.87 -9.40 12.09
N SER A 232 -2.81 -9.97 11.35
CA SER A 232 -4.24 -10.13 11.67
C SER A 232 -4.75 -11.45 11.13
N TYR A 233 -5.57 -12.15 11.91
CA TYR A 233 -6.24 -13.38 11.49
C TYR A 233 -7.20 -13.20 10.32
N ARG A 234 -7.58 -11.96 9.98
CA ARG A 234 -8.27 -11.64 8.73
C ARG A 234 -7.46 -12.06 7.49
N LEU A 235 -6.13 -11.96 7.57
CA LEU A 235 -5.24 -12.01 6.41
C LEU A 235 -4.25 -13.19 6.43
N GLU A 236 -3.86 -13.67 7.61
CA GLU A 236 -2.91 -14.78 7.76
C GLU A 236 -3.31 -15.99 6.89
N GLY A 237 -2.39 -16.46 6.04
CA GLY A 237 -2.59 -17.62 5.15
C GLY A 237 -3.58 -17.41 4.00
N SER A 238 -4.11 -16.20 3.79
CA SER A 238 -5.04 -15.96 2.67
C SER A 238 -4.93 -14.59 1.99
N ALA A 239 -4.18 -13.63 2.55
CA ALA A 239 -4.05 -12.23 2.09
C ALA A 239 -3.93 -12.06 0.56
N ALA A 240 -2.98 -12.75 -0.08
CA ALA A 240 -2.74 -12.71 -1.53
C ALA A 240 -3.88 -13.21 -2.43
N HIS A 241 -4.93 -13.77 -1.84
CA HIS A 241 -6.16 -14.23 -2.51
C HIS A 241 -7.37 -13.39 -2.14
N LEU A 242 -7.22 -12.36 -1.30
CA LEU A 242 -8.31 -11.50 -0.87
C LEU A 242 -8.31 -10.20 -1.68
N ALA A 243 -9.39 -9.99 -2.41
CA ALA A 243 -9.78 -8.65 -2.79
C ALA A 243 -10.39 -8.02 -1.55
N THR A 244 -9.62 -7.15 -0.91
CA THR A 244 -9.96 -6.59 0.40
C THR A 244 -10.77 -5.30 0.26
N VAL A 245 -11.65 -5.03 1.23
CA VAL A 245 -12.48 -3.82 1.26
C VAL A 245 -11.61 -2.57 1.37
N ASP A 246 -10.53 -2.63 2.14
CA ASP A 246 -9.56 -1.55 2.28
C ASP A 246 -9.01 -1.09 0.91
N LEU A 247 -8.23 -1.93 0.23
CA LEU A 247 -7.56 -1.63 -1.03
C LEU A 247 -8.56 -1.17 -2.09
N ASN A 248 -9.69 -1.86 -2.23
CA ASN A 248 -10.64 -1.52 -3.28
C ASN A 248 -11.41 -0.22 -2.96
N SER A 249 -11.56 0.16 -1.70
CA SER A 249 -12.02 1.50 -1.32
C SER A 249 -10.98 2.56 -1.67
N LEU A 250 -9.71 2.32 -1.39
CA LEU A 250 -8.62 3.26 -1.74
C LEU A 250 -8.47 3.43 -3.26
N LEU A 251 -8.65 2.36 -4.04
CA LEU A 251 -8.63 2.44 -5.51
C LEU A 251 -9.85 3.16 -6.06
N TYR A 252 -11.03 3.00 -5.45
CA TYR A 252 -12.19 3.83 -5.79
C TYR A 252 -11.89 5.31 -5.52
N LYS A 253 -11.24 5.62 -4.40
CA LYS A 253 -10.83 7.00 -4.08
C LYS A 253 -9.85 7.54 -5.12
N TYR A 254 -8.82 6.78 -5.50
CA TYR A 254 -7.91 7.14 -6.60
C TYR A 254 -8.68 7.45 -7.90
N GLU A 255 -9.59 6.57 -8.31
CA GLU A 255 -10.36 6.74 -9.54
C GLU A 255 -11.20 8.02 -9.51
N THR A 256 -11.88 8.29 -8.40
CA THR A 256 -12.72 9.50 -8.25
C THR A 256 -11.91 10.78 -8.13
N ASP A 257 -10.80 10.77 -7.40
CA ASP A 257 -9.92 11.93 -7.24
C ASP A 257 -9.22 12.29 -8.54
N ILE A 258 -8.72 11.29 -9.29
CA ILE A 258 -8.12 11.50 -10.61
C ILE A 258 -9.17 12.10 -11.56
N ALA A 259 -10.38 11.53 -11.61
CA ALA A 259 -11.45 12.04 -12.46
C ALA A 259 -11.78 13.51 -12.15
N ARG A 260 -12.01 13.82 -10.86
CA ARG A 260 -12.33 15.19 -10.40
C ARG A 260 -11.18 16.14 -10.69
N THR A 261 -9.94 15.71 -10.52
CA THR A 261 -8.78 16.56 -10.69
C THR A 261 -8.55 16.92 -12.16
N ILE A 262 -8.63 15.93 -13.06
CA ILE A 262 -8.55 16.14 -14.51
C ILE A 262 -9.63 17.14 -14.97
N ARG A 263 -10.87 16.97 -14.51
CA ARG A 263 -11.99 17.85 -14.85
C ARG A 263 -11.80 19.28 -14.35
N ASN A 264 -11.52 19.43 -13.06
CA ASN A 264 -11.58 20.74 -12.39
C ASN A 264 -10.31 21.55 -12.59
N TYR A 265 -9.15 20.90 -12.70
CA TYR A 265 -7.87 21.59 -12.76
C TYR A 265 -7.20 21.52 -14.13
N PHE A 266 -7.50 20.52 -14.97
CA PHE A 266 -6.81 20.29 -16.25
C PHE A 266 -7.75 20.34 -17.47
N GLY A 267 -8.91 20.98 -17.36
CA GLY A 267 -9.81 21.20 -18.50
C GLY A 267 -10.32 19.90 -19.14
N ASP A 268 -10.45 18.84 -18.34
CA ASP A 268 -10.83 17.49 -18.74
C ASP A 268 -9.85 16.77 -19.69
N SER A 269 -8.60 17.24 -19.77
CA SER A 269 -7.59 16.70 -20.67
C SER A 269 -6.19 16.79 -20.04
N LEU A 270 -5.69 15.66 -19.55
CA LEU A 270 -4.33 15.56 -18.99
C LEU A 270 -3.43 14.71 -19.90
N ALA A 271 -2.45 15.35 -20.55
CA ALA A 271 -1.46 14.64 -21.36
C ALA A 271 -0.40 13.97 -20.48
N VAL A 272 -0.16 12.68 -20.72
CA VAL A 272 0.81 11.84 -20.02
C VAL A 272 2.16 11.93 -20.75
N PRO A 273 3.21 12.45 -20.11
CA PRO A 273 4.55 12.52 -20.70
C PRO A 273 5.26 11.15 -20.58
N ALA A 274 6.39 11.01 -21.29
CA ALA A 274 7.04 9.71 -21.50
C ALA A 274 7.42 8.97 -20.21
N GLU A 275 7.87 9.70 -19.19
CA GLU A 275 8.29 9.18 -17.89
C GLU A 275 7.15 8.59 -17.04
N PHE A 276 5.90 8.97 -17.35
CA PHE A 276 4.69 8.48 -16.69
C PHE A 276 3.88 7.48 -17.53
N CYS A 277 4.24 7.27 -18.79
CA CYS A 277 3.61 6.26 -19.64
C CYS A 277 3.83 4.85 -19.10
N VAL A 278 2.79 4.02 -19.17
CA VAL A 278 2.83 2.61 -18.78
C VAL A 278 2.17 1.72 -19.82
N GLY A 279 2.63 0.47 -19.93
CA GLY A 279 2.12 -0.48 -20.92
C GLY A 279 2.23 0.06 -22.35
N ASP A 280 1.12 0.03 -23.09
CA ASP A 280 1.06 0.48 -24.49
C ASP A 280 0.83 1.99 -24.66
N GLN A 281 0.83 2.77 -23.57
CA GLN A 281 0.67 4.22 -23.64
C GLN A 281 1.85 4.87 -24.37
N LYS A 282 1.52 5.80 -25.28
CA LYS A 282 2.51 6.63 -25.97
C LYS A 282 2.58 8.01 -25.32
N PRO A 283 3.75 8.68 -25.31
CA PRO A 283 3.87 10.05 -24.84
C PRO A 283 2.83 10.95 -25.53
N GLY A 284 2.13 11.76 -24.74
CA GLY A 284 0.99 12.57 -25.20
C GLY A 284 -0.36 11.85 -25.17
N HIS A 285 -0.43 10.60 -24.67
CA HIS A 285 -1.70 9.96 -24.33
C HIS A 285 -2.52 10.87 -23.41
N VAL A 286 -3.82 11.01 -23.66
CA VAL A 286 -4.67 11.92 -22.89
C VAL A 286 -5.60 11.14 -21.97
N GLU A 287 -5.51 11.46 -20.70
CA GLU A 287 -6.43 11.01 -19.65
C GLU A 287 -7.59 12.01 -19.54
N THR A 288 -8.81 11.47 -19.47
CA THR A 288 -10.07 12.25 -19.38
C THR A 288 -10.90 11.78 -18.20
N SER A 289 -11.64 12.68 -17.54
CA SER A 289 -12.41 12.32 -16.34
C SER A 289 -13.45 11.24 -16.61
N ALA A 290 -14.04 11.21 -17.81
CA ALA A 290 -15.04 10.23 -18.21
C ALA A 290 -14.52 8.78 -18.17
N THR A 291 -13.24 8.54 -18.48
CA THR A 291 -12.64 7.21 -18.38
C THR A 291 -12.53 6.75 -16.94
N TRP A 292 -12.11 7.65 -16.05
CA TRP A 292 -11.96 7.38 -14.62
C TRP A 292 -13.32 7.24 -13.91
N ASP A 293 -14.32 8.04 -14.26
CA ASP A 293 -15.69 7.89 -13.76
C ASP A 293 -16.27 6.50 -14.08
N ARG A 294 -16.00 5.97 -15.29
CA ARG A 294 -16.43 4.61 -15.66
C ARG A 294 -15.73 3.54 -14.82
N ARG A 295 -14.45 3.72 -14.50
CA ARG A 295 -13.68 2.81 -13.63
C ARG A 295 -14.27 2.81 -12.21
N ALA A 296 -14.44 3.99 -11.61
CA ALA A 296 -15.06 4.16 -10.30
C ALA A 296 -16.44 3.50 -10.21
N ARG A 297 -17.31 3.75 -11.20
CA ARG A 297 -18.65 3.13 -11.24
C ARG A 297 -18.57 1.60 -11.30
N ARG A 298 -17.69 1.05 -12.13
CA ARG A 298 -17.52 -0.40 -12.26
C ARG A 298 -16.99 -1.01 -10.96
N ARG A 299 -15.98 -0.40 -10.33
CA ARG A 299 -15.43 -0.88 -9.06
C ARG A 299 -16.49 -0.88 -7.96
N LYS A 300 -17.22 0.23 -7.81
CA LYS A 300 -18.32 0.33 -6.84
C LYS A 300 -19.37 -0.76 -7.08
N GLN A 301 -19.81 -0.96 -8.31
CA GLN A 301 -20.78 -2.02 -8.64
C GLN A 301 -20.26 -3.42 -8.28
N THR A 302 -18.98 -3.70 -8.52
CA THR A 302 -18.38 -4.97 -8.13
C THR A 302 -18.27 -5.11 -6.61
N MET A 303 -17.85 -4.07 -5.89
CA MET A 303 -17.81 -4.07 -4.42
C MET A 303 -19.21 -4.27 -3.81
N ASP A 304 -20.23 -3.57 -4.31
CA ASP A 304 -21.62 -3.75 -3.90
C ASP A 304 -22.11 -5.19 -4.14
N LYS A 305 -21.61 -5.85 -5.19
CA LYS A 305 -22.00 -7.22 -5.53
C LYS A 305 -21.25 -8.30 -4.75
N LEU A 306 -19.96 -8.11 -4.51
CA LEU A 306 -19.04 -9.14 -4.04
C LEU A 306 -18.53 -8.92 -2.62
N MET A 307 -18.85 -7.81 -1.98
CA MET A 307 -18.33 -7.48 -0.64
C MET A 307 -19.44 -7.04 0.30
N TRP A 308 -20.46 -6.33 -0.18
CA TRP A 308 -21.55 -5.83 0.66
C TRP A 308 -22.48 -6.95 1.13
N ASP A 309 -22.72 -7.00 2.44
CA ASP A 309 -23.74 -7.84 3.06
C ASP A 309 -24.81 -6.94 3.71
N GLU A 310 -26.01 -6.94 3.12
CA GLU A 310 -27.14 -6.11 3.55
C GLU A 310 -27.68 -6.50 4.93
N GLU A 311 -27.66 -7.80 5.26
CA GLU A 311 -28.17 -8.32 6.53
C GLU A 311 -27.26 -7.88 7.67
N LYS A 312 -25.95 -8.05 7.48
CA LYS A 312 -24.91 -7.63 8.41
C LYS A 312 -24.67 -6.13 8.42
N GLY A 313 -24.99 -5.43 7.34
CA GLY A 313 -24.79 -3.99 7.19
C GLY A 313 -23.33 -3.58 7.07
N MET A 314 -22.47 -4.42 6.49
CA MET A 314 -21.05 -4.12 6.31
C MET A 314 -20.47 -4.77 5.06
N PHE A 315 -19.26 -4.35 4.70
CA PHE A 315 -18.48 -4.95 3.62
C PHE A 315 -17.52 -6.00 4.19
N PHE A 316 -17.41 -7.15 3.50
CA PHE A 316 -16.46 -8.21 3.79
C PHE A 316 -15.46 -8.36 2.65
N ASP A 317 -14.25 -8.82 2.98
CA ASP A 317 -13.26 -9.16 1.96
C ASP A 317 -13.77 -10.34 1.10
N TYR A 318 -13.45 -10.32 -0.20
CA TYR A 318 -13.83 -11.37 -1.14
C TYR A 318 -12.62 -12.23 -1.51
N ASN A 319 -12.73 -13.54 -1.32
CA ASN A 319 -11.68 -14.47 -1.75
C ASN A 319 -11.84 -14.79 -3.24
N VAL A 320 -10.91 -14.30 -4.08
CA VAL A 320 -10.99 -14.44 -5.55
C VAL A 320 -10.70 -15.87 -6.05
N VAL A 321 -10.11 -16.71 -5.21
CA VAL A 321 -9.84 -18.13 -5.52
C VAL A 321 -11.06 -18.99 -5.18
N LYS A 322 -11.61 -18.81 -3.98
CA LYS A 322 -12.76 -19.57 -3.46
C LYS A 322 -14.11 -19.06 -3.96
N ASN A 323 -14.17 -17.81 -4.43
CA ASN A 323 -15.37 -17.11 -4.87
C ASN A 323 -16.43 -16.93 -3.76
N GLU A 324 -16.01 -16.51 -2.58
CA GLU A 324 -16.88 -16.32 -1.41
C GLU A 324 -16.41 -15.13 -0.53
N HIS A 325 -17.34 -14.58 0.26
CA HIS A 325 -17.00 -13.63 1.33
C HIS A 325 -16.24 -14.34 2.46
N THR A 326 -15.28 -13.65 3.09
CA THR A 326 -14.55 -14.21 4.24
C THR A 326 -15.39 -14.29 5.51
N GLY A 327 -16.38 -13.42 5.67
CA GLY A 327 -17.18 -13.30 6.89
C GLY A 327 -16.44 -12.72 8.10
N TYR A 328 -15.20 -12.23 7.91
CA TYR A 328 -14.42 -11.58 8.96
C TYR A 328 -14.84 -10.12 9.13
N GLU A 329 -15.42 -9.78 10.27
CA GLU A 329 -15.90 -8.44 10.62
C GLU A 329 -14.68 -7.55 10.97
N SER A 330 -14.35 -6.58 10.10
CA SER A 330 -13.21 -5.68 10.26
C SER A 330 -13.61 -4.19 10.16
N ALA A 331 -12.96 -3.36 10.96
CA ALA A 331 -13.17 -1.91 10.95
C ALA A 331 -12.80 -1.25 9.61
N THR A 332 -12.04 -1.92 8.74
CA THR A 332 -11.76 -1.43 7.39
C THR A 332 -13.02 -1.32 6.53
N THR A 333 -14.17 -1.87 6.95
CA THR A 333 -15.47 -1.62 6.30
C THR A 333 -15.82 -0.12 6.22
N PHE A 334 -15.34 0.70 7.16
CA PHE A 334 -15.58 2.15 7.13
C PHE A 334 -14.78 2.88 6.05
N TRP A 335 -13.77 2.24 5.46
CA TRP A 335 -12.98 2.85 4.38
C TRP A 335 -13.82 3.03 3.11
N ALA A 336 -14.85 2.21 2.91
CA ALA A 336 -15.83 2.42 1.85
C ALA A 336 -16.65 3.71 2.05
N MET A 337 -16.82 4.15 3.31
CA MET A 337 -17.46 5.43 3.62
C MET A 337 -16.48 6.58 3.37
N TRP A 338 -15.25 6.50 3.88
CA TRP A 338 -14.17 7.46 3.61
C TRP A 338 -13.94 7.71 2.12
N ALA A 339 -13.92 6.62 1.33
CA ALA A 339 -13.71 6.69 -0.11
C ALA A 339 -14.91 7.30 -0.86
N GLY A 340 -16.08 7.44 -0.21
CA GLY A 340 -17.33 7.84 -0.85
C GLY A 340 -17.92 6.75 -1.76
N ALA A 341 -17.60 5.48 -1.51
CA ALA A 341 -18.09 4.32 -2.27
C ALA A 341 -19.48 3.86 -1.79
N CYS A 342 -19.89 4.22 -0.57
CA CYS A 342 -21.20 3.88 -0.02
C CYS A 342 -22.34 4.69 -0.65
N THR A 343 -23.49 4.05 -0.83
CA THR A 343 -24.78 4.76 -0.95
C THR A 343 -25.22 5.29 0.41
N PRO A 344 -26.13 6.28 0.48
CA PRO A 344 -26.69 6.75 1.75
C PRO A 344 -27.32 5.63 2.59
N ARG A 345 -27.93 4.62 1.95
CA ARG A 345 -28.49 3.44 2.63
C ARG A 345 -27.41 2.57 3.25
N GLN A 346 -26.35 2.25 2.50
CA GLN A 346 -25.21 1.47 3.01
C GLN A 346 -24.54 2.21 4.18
N ALA A 347 -24.35 3.52 4.08
CA ALA A 347 -23.78 4.33 5.15
C ALA A 347 -24.67 4.30 6.42
N GLY A 348 -25.99 4.42 6.27
CA GLY A 348 -26.92 4.27 7.39
C GLY A 348 -26.83 2.91 8.06
N LEU A 349 -26.76 1.83 7.28
CA LEU A 349 -26.63 0.47 7.80
C LEU A 349 -25.26 0.22 8.47
N LEU A 350 -24.17 0.80 7.96
CA LEU A 350 -22.86 0.75 8.60
C LEU A 350 -22.91 1.37 10.01
N VAL A 351 -23.56 2.54 10.15
CA VAL A 351 -23.71 3.21 11.45
C VAL A 351 -24.65 2.45 12.38
N GLU A 352 -25.78 1.95 11.86
CA GLU A 352 -26.79 1.28 12.67
C GLU A 352 -26.35 -0.11 13.13
N LYS A 353 -25.69 -0.89 12.26
CA LYS A 353 -25.40 -2.30 12.48
C LYS A 353 -23.92 -2.62 12.71
N ALA A 354 -23.02 -1.98 11.96
CA ALA A 354 -21.60 -2.34 12.00
C ALA A 354 -20.85 -1.60 13.12
N LEU A 355 -21.06 -0.30 13.28
CA LEU A 355 -20.39 0.54 14.28
C LEU A 355 -20.49 -0.03 15.71
N PRO A 356 -21.68 -0.45 16.21
CA PRO A 356 -21.79 -1.00 17.57
C PRO A 356 -21.01 -2.30 17.80
N LEU A 357 -20.55 -2.98 16.74
CA LEU A 357 -19.73 -4.20 16.85
C LEU A 357 -18.25 -3.91 17.07
N PHE A 358 -17.79 -2.70 16.71
CA PHE A 358 -16.39 -2.29 16.79
C PHE A 358 -16.14 -1.27 17.90
N GLU A 359 -17.18 -0.58 18.37
CA GLU A 359 -17.08 0.47 19.40
C GLU A 359 -16.75 -0.13 20.77
N GLU A 360 -15.56 0.18 21.24
CA GLU A 360 -15.04 -0.15 22.57
C GLU A 360 -14.77 1.12 23.38
N LEU A 361 -14.43 0.97 24.67
CA LEU A 361 -14.15 2.10 25.57
C LEU A 361 -13.16 3.14 24.99
N GLY A 362 -12.18 2.68 24.20
CA GLY A 362 -11.11 3.51 23.65
C GLY A 362 -11.28 3.94 22.18
N GLY A 363 -12.41 3.62 21.54
CA GLY A 363 -12.63 3.82 20.11
C GLY A 363 -12.92 2.51 19.37
N LEU A 364 -12.63 2.46 18.07
CA LEU A 364 -12.91 1.29 17.24
C LEU A 364 -11.82 0.22 17.36
N ALA A 365 -12.20 -1.00 17.73
CA ALA A 365 -11.35 -2.18 17.61
C ALA A 365 -11.14 -2.56 16.13
N ALA A 366 -9.98 -3.14 15.79
CA ALA A 366 -9.61 -3.48 14.42
C ALA A 366 -10.51 -4.53 13.74
N GLY A 367 -11.13 -5.37 14.56
CA GLY A 367 -12.14 -6.36 14.18
C GLY A 367 -12.96 -6.74 15.40
N THR A 368 -13.96 -7.61 15.23
CA THR A 368 -14.78 -8.06 16.36
C THR A 368 -14.11 -9.21 17.11
N GLU A 369 -14.42 -9.37 18.39
CA GLU A 369 -13.96 -10.53 19.18
C GLU A 369 -14.39 -11.85 18.53
N ARG A 370 -15.62 -11.89 17.99
CA ARG A 370 -16.18 -13.04 17.30
C ARG A 370 -15.33 -13.44 16.09
N SER A 371 -14.98 -12.49 15.23
CA SER A 371 -14.19 -12.76 14.02
C SER A 371 -12.74 -13.11 14.34
N ARG A 372 -12.13 -12.44 15.33
CA ARG A 372 -10.81 -12.86 15.85
C ARG A 372 -10.85 -14.32 16.29
N GLY A 373 -11.93 -14.73 16.97
CA GLY A 373 -12.08 -16.07 17.51
C GLY A 373 -11.25 -16.30 18.78
N GLU A 374 -11.14 -17.56 19.19
CA GLU A 374 -10.42 -17.96 20.40
C GLU A 374 -8.90 -17.78 20.26
N VAL A 375 -8.28 -17.27 21.33
CA VAL A 375 -6.83 -17.09 21.43
C VAL A 375 -6.26 -18.04 22.47
N GLY A 376 -5.05 -18.53 22.23
CA GLY A 376 -4.36 -19.48 23.10
C GLY A 376 -2.89 -19.65 22.73
N LEU A 377 -2.19 -20.58 23.38
CA LEU A 377 -0.75 -20.80 23.14
C LEU A 377 -0.44 -21.19 21.69
N SER A 378 -1.32 -21.94 21.03
CA SER A 378 -1.20 -22.33 19.62
C SER A 378 -1.76 -21.31 18.63
N ARG A 379 -2.48 -20.29 19.12
CA ARG A 379 -3.12 -19.24 18.32
C ARG A 379 -3.09 -17.92 19.11
N PRO A 380 -1.90 -17.31 19.27
CA PRO A 380 -1.73 -16.14 20.12
C PRO A 380 -2.46 -14.92 19.56
N ASN A 381 -2.76 -13.92 20.39
CA ASN A 381 -3.41 -12.72 19.87
C ASN A 381 -2.51 -12.00 18.84
N ARG A 382 -3.13 -11.34 17.86
CA ARG A 382 -2.45 -10.62 16.79
C ARG A 382 -2.70 -9.12 16.92
N GLN A 383 -1.72 -8.32 16.50
CA GLN A 383 -1.73 -6.89 16.82
C GLN A 383 -2.82 -6.10 16.09
N TRP A 384 -3.25 -6.54 14.90
CA TRP A 384 -4.30 -5.92 14.10
C TRP A 384 -5.67 -6.60 14.27
N ASP A 385 -5.91 -7.25 15.42
CA ASP A 385 -7.19 -7.85 15.80
C ASP A 385 -7.69 -7.31 17.15
N TYR A 386 -8.94 -7.64 17.50
CA TYR A 386 -9.51 -7.34 18.81
C TYR A 386 -8.60 -7.81 19.97
N PRO A 387 -8.37 -7.01 21.03
CA PRO A 387 -9.06 -5.76 21.38
C PRO A 387 -8.32 -4.48 20.96
N PHE A 388 -7.36 -4.57 20.04
CA PHE A 388 -6.53 -3.42 19.68
C PHE A 388 -7.25 -2.47 18.72
N GLY A 389 -7.11 -1.17 18.96
CA GLY A 389 -7.52 -0.11 18.05
C GLY A 389 -6.31 0.63 17.52
N TRP A 390 -6.34 1.01 16.24
CA TRP A 390 -5.22 1.67 15.55
C TRP A 390 -5.63 3.04 15.02
N ALA A 391 -4.75 4.04 15.14
CA ALA A 391 -5.02 5.41 14.72
C ALA A 391 -5.50 5.54 13.26
N PRO A 392 -4.89 4.86 12.26
CA PRO A 392 -5.40 4.86 10.87
C PRO A 392 -6.88 4.48 10.75
N GLN A 393 -7.32 3.47 11.51
CA GLN A 393 -8.72 3.02 11.47
C GLN A 393 -9.67 4.05 12.07
N GLN A 394 -9.24 4.75 13.13
CA GLN A 394 -10.04 5.82 13.73
C GLN A 394 -10.19 6.99 12.75
N ILE A 395 -9.06 7.48 12.22
CA ILE A 395 -9.01 8.64 11.31
C ILE A 395 -9.89 8.42 10.09
N LEU A 396 -9.79 7.24 9.46
CA LEU A 396 -10.56 6.91 8.26
C LEU A 396 -12.04 6.62 8.56
N ALA A 397 -12.42 6.29 9.79
CA ALA A 397 -13.82 6.14 10.16
C ALA A 397 -14.51 7.48 10.51
N TRP A 398 -13.75 8.48 10.94
CA TRP A 398 -14.29 9.79 11.36
C TRP A 398 -14.62 10.76 10.22
N THR A 399 -14.07 10.52 9.03
CA THR A 399 -13.82 11.54 8.00
C THR A 399 -14.93 11.74 6.98
#